data_AF-A0A2M7XQW8-F1
#
_entry.id   AF-A0A2M7XQW8-F1
#
_cell.length_a   1.000
_cell.length_b   1.000
_cell.length_c   1.000
_cell.angle_alpha   90.00
_cell.angle_beta   90.00
_cell.angle_gamma   90.00
#
_symmetry.space_group_name_H-M   'P 1'
#
loop_
_entity.id
_entity.type
_entity.pdbx_description
1 polymer ?
#
loop_
_entity_poly.entity_id
_entity_poly.type
_entity_poly.pdbx_seq_one_letter_code
_entity_poly.pdbx_strand_id
1 'polypeptide(L)'
;MAEKSGSTKKSQQNNPDSKWNRRKFLQTGLLSSLALSLPLQAPAQIFGKKIVKPPRLKAGDTVGLINPAGATFHPDDVTQTEEILTALGLKSKRGKFILDRYGYLAGTDEHRAADINEFYADKSVNALLSIRGGWGCNRILPLLDYDTIKRNPKIIMGYSDITSLLVAIYAKTGVI
;
A
#
# COMPACT_ATOMS: atom_id res chain seq x y z
N MET A 1 -56.94 -44.79 48.24
CA MET A 1 -57.99 -43.76 48.07
C MET A 1 -57.64 -43.03 46.77
N ALA A 2 -58.31 -43.31 45.65
CA ALA A 2 -59.59 -42.71 45.22
C ALA A 2 -59.45 -41.18 45.11
N GLU A 3 -59.67 -40.47 43.99
CA GLU A 3 -60.70 -40.63 42.96
C GLU A 3 -60.47 -39.62 41.80
N LYS A 4 -60.90 -39.99 40.57
CA LYS A 4 -61.62 -39.20 39.51
C LYS A 4 -61.06 -37.84 39.00
N SER A 5 -61.31 -37.33 37.78
CA SER A 5 -62.00 -37.71 36.54
C SER A 5 -61.95 -36.51 35.57
N GLY A 6 -61.86 -36.75 34.25
CA GLY A 6 -62.25 -35.82 33.15
C GLY A 6 -61.39 -34.57 32.95
N SER A 7 -61.31 -33.88 31.82
CA SER A 7 -61.69 -34.02 30.40
C SER A 7 -61.36 -32.66 29.75
N THR A 8 -61.04 -32.63 28.45
CA THR A 8 -61.07 -31.45 27.53
C THR A 8 -60.01 -30.35 27.78
N LYS A 9 -59.23 -29.84 26.81
CA LYS A 9 -59.52 -29.44 25.43
C LYS A 9 -58.23 -29.41 24.58
N LYS A 10 -58.42 -29.67 23.29
CA LYS A 10 -57.46 -29.43 22.20
C LYS A 10 -56.88 -28.00 22.25
N SER A 11 -55.56 -27.89 22.10
CA SER A 11 -54.95 -26.78 21.38
C SER A 11 -53.95 -27.36 20.37
N GLN A 12 -54.41 -27.45 19.12
CA GLN A 12 -53.52 -27.56 17.98
C GLN A 12 -52.58 -26.36 18.00
N GLN A 13 -51.29 -26.59 18.09
CA GLN A 13 -50.31 -25.61 17.68
C GLN A 13 -49.28 -26.33 16.81
N ASN A 14 -49.48 -26.15 15.51
CA ASN A 14 -48.61 -26.59 14.44
C ASN A 14 -47.23 -25.95 14.62
N ASN A 15 -46.18 -26.75 14.60
CA ASN A 15 -45.00 -26.39 13.81
C ASN A 15 -44.28 -27.67 13.35
N PRO A 16 -44.23 -27.95 12.04
CA PRO A 16 -43.74 -29.23 11.54
C PRO A 16 -42.22 -29.24 11.49
N ASP A 17 -41.65 -30.36 11.93
CA ASP A 17 -40.31 -30.79 11.56
C ASP A 17 -40.15 -30.65 10.04
N SER A 18 -39.37 -29.64 9.61
CA SER A 18 -38.98 -29.50 8.21
C SER A 18 -37.95 -30.60 7.87
N LYS A 19 -38.44 -31.82 7.66
CA LYS A 19 -37.65 -32.93 7.16
C LYS A 19 -37.21 -32.62 5.74
N TRP A 20 -36.01 -32.09 5.62
CA TRP A 20 -35.36 -31.83 4.35
C TRP A 20 -35.07 -33.16 3.65
N ASN A 21 -35.72 -33.42 2.51
CA ASN A 21 -35.51 -34.64 1.74
C ASN A 21 -34.41 -34.45 0.68
N ARG A 22 -33.57 -35.47 0.46
CA ARG A 22 -32.47 -35.46 -0.55
C ARG A 22 -32.91 -34.98 -1.94
N ARG A 23 -34.18 -35.21 -2.32
CA ARG A 23 -34.76 -34.71 -3.58
C ARG A 23 -34.99 -33.19 -3.59
N LYS A 24 -35.37 -32.58 -2.46
CA LYS A 24 -35.46 -31.12 -2.32
C LYS A 24 -34.07 -30.46 -2.33
N PHE A 25 -33.06 -31.11 -1.73
CA PHE A 25 -31.67 -30.63 -1.75
C PHE A 25 -31.11 -30.51 -3.18
N LEU A 26 -31.36 -31.52 -4.03
CA LEU A 26 -30.91 -31.51 -5.43
C LEU A 26 -31.70 -30.51 -6.28
N GLN A 27 -32.99 -30.29 -6.00
CA GLN A 27 -33.79 -29.27 -6.69
C GLN A 27 -33.38 -27.84 -6.30
N THR A 28 -32.98 -27.59 -5.05
CA THR A 28 -32.40 -26.29 -4.64
C THR A 28 -30.94 -26.11 -5.07
N GLY A 29 -30.25 -27.19 -5.46
CA GLY A 29 -28.87 -27.15 -5.97
C GLY A 29 -28.73 -26.71 -7.43
N LEU A 30 -29.84 -26.48 -8.14
CA LEU A 30 -29.85 -26.04 -9.54
C LEU A 30 -29.88 -24.52 -9.72
N LEU A 31 -29.95 -23.74 -8.64
CA LEU A 31 -29.82 -22.27 -8.67
C LEU A 31 -28.42 -21.77 -8.28
N SER A 32 -27.48 -22.65 -7.93
CA SER A 32 -26.09 -22.27 -7.59
C SER A 32 -25.12 -22.27 -8.77
N SER A 33 -25.57 -22.56 -10.00
CA SER A 33 -24.70 -22.63 -11.19
C SER A 33 -24.63 -21.34 -12.03
N LEU A 34 -25.22 -20.23 -11.56
CA LEU A 34 -25.23 -18.95 -12.30
C LEU A 34 -24.25 -17.89 -11.77
N ALA A 35 -23.26 -18.29 -10.95
CA ALA A 35 -22.25 -17.37 -10.39
C ALA A 35 -20.80 -17.76 -10.73
N LEU A 36 -20.56 -18.44 -11.85
CA LEU A 36 -19.21 -18.83 -12.29
C LEU A 36 -18.76 -18.22 -13.63
N SER A 37 -19.53 -17.29 -14.19
CA SER A 37 -19.12 -16.51 -15.35
C SER A 37 -18.70 -15.09 -14.96
N LEU A 38 -17.98 -14.94 -13.85
CA LEU A 38 -17.06 -13.81 -13.75
C LEU A 38 -15.88 -14.18 -14.64
N PRO A 39 -15.52 -13.40 -15.67
CA PRO A 39 -14.21 -13.59 -16.27
C PRO A 39 -13.22 -13.49 -15.11
N LEU A 40 -12.41 -14.54 -14.89
CA LEU A 40 -11.14 -14.34 -14.23
C LEU A 40 -10.41 -13.34 -15.12
N GLN A 41 -10.54 -12.06 -14.79
CA GLN A 41 -9.68 -11.04 -15.33
C GLN A 41 -8.32 -11.42 -14.77
N ALA A 42 -7.55 -12.15 -15.58
CA ALA A 42 -6.15 -12.40 -15.32
C ALA A 42 -5.55 -11.04 -14.91
N PRO A 43 -4.78 -10.96 -13.81
CA PRO A 43 -4.18 -9.70 -13.41
C PRO A 43 -3.45 -9.15 -14.62
N ALA A 44 -3.93 -7.99 -15.08
CA ALA A 44 -3.55 -7.42 -16.35
C ALA A 44 -2.02 -7.24 -16.40
N GLN A 45 -1.38 -7.96 -17.32
CA GLN A 45 -0.09 -7.59 -17.92
C GLN A 45 0.99 -7.13 -16.92
N ILE A 46 1.44 -8.00 -16.01
CA ILE A 46 2.69 -7.74 -15.27
C ILE A 46 3.91 -7.83 -16.22
N PHE A 47 3.77 -8.52 -17.36
CA PHE A 47 4.82 -8.68 -18.35
C PHE A 47 4.51 -7.84 -19.59
N GLY A 48 5.23 -6.71 -19.75
CA GLY A 48 5.11 -5.86 -20.95
C GLY A 48 5.28 -4.36 -20.70
N LYS A 49 5.45 -3.92 -19.45
CA LYS A 49 5.66 -2.50 -19.19
C LYS A 49 7.05 -2.05 -19.64
N LYS A 50 7.12 -1.02 -20.48
CA LYS A 50 8.38 -0.41 -20.93
C LYS A 50 9.16 0.09 -19.70
N ILE A 51 10.34 -0.50 -19.49
CA ILE A 51 11.26 -0.12 -18.42
C ILE A 51 11.87 1.25 -18.74
N VAL A 52 11.81 2.17 -17.78
CA VAL A 52 12.43 3.49 -17.83
C VAL A 52 13.57 3.52 -16.82
N LYS A 53 14.80 3.64 -17.30
CA LYS A 53 15.97 3.75 -16.42
C LYS A 53 16.32 5.22 -16.22
N PRO A 54 16.38 5.73 -14.97
CA PRO A 54 16.85 7.09 -14.71
C PRO A 54 18.35 7.22 -15.04
N PRO A 55 18.84 8.46 -15.24
CA PRO A 55 20.27 8.70 -15.40
C PRO A 55 21.07 8.18 -14.18
N ARG A 56 22.30 7.72 -14.43
CA ARG A 56 23.23 7.36 -13.35
C ARG A 56 23.67 8.61 -12.59
N LEU A 57 23.83 8.49 -11.27
CA LEU A 57 24.43 9.52 -10.43
C LEU A 57 25.89 9.78 -10.82
N LYS A 58 26.29 11.04 -10.69
CA LYS A 58 27.66 11.55 -10.90
C LYS A 58 28.03 12.48 -9.75
N ALA A 59 29.33 12.69 -9.55
CA ALA A 59 29.80 13.70 -8.59
C ALA A 59 29.18 15.08 -8.90
N GLY A 60 28.71 15.77 -7.86
CA GLY A 60 28.02 17.05 -7.93
C GLY A 60 26.49 16.95 -8.02
N ASP A 61 25.92 15.76 -8.30
CA ASP A 61 24.48 15.54 -8.32
C ASP A 61 23.86 15.65 -6.93
N THR A 62 22.58 16.01 -6.86
CA THR A 62 21.84 16.19 -5.61
C THR A 62 20.97 14.98 -5.29
N VAL A 63 21.09 14.47 -4.07
CA VAL A 63 20.23 13.43 -3.51
C VAL A 63 19.23 14.07 -2.54
N GLY A 64 17.95 13.95 -2.86
CA GLY A 64 16.84 14.31 -1.99
C GLY A 64 16.66 13.29 -0.88
N LEU A 65 16.74 13.72 0.37
CA LEU A 65 16.54 12.87 1.54
C LEU A 65 15.06 12.91 1.95
N ILE A 66 14.43 11.74 2.00
CA ILE A 66 13.01 11.59 2.35
C ILE A 66 12.84 10.61 3.51
N ASN A 67 11.69 10.68 4.18
CA ASN A 67 11.35 9.74 5.23
C ASN A 67 9.90 9.26 5.08
N PRO A 68 9.63 8.31 4.18
CA PRO A 68 8.26 8.02 3.77
C PRO A 68 7.56 6.96 4.65
N ALA A 69 8.25 6.40 5.64
CA ALA A 69 7.76 5.33 6.50
C ALA A 69 7.76 5.77 7.98
N GLY A 70 8.59 5.13 8.81
CA GLY A 70 8.70 5.42 10.23
C GLY A 70 9.55 6.67 10.50
N ALA A 71 9.24 7.37 11.58
CA ALA A 71 9.97 8.56 12.01
C ALA A 71 11.45 8.25 12.27
N THR A 72 12.31 9.21 11.94
CA THR A 72 13.70 9.22 12.40
C THR A 72 13.74 9.68 13.85
N PHE A 73 14.23 8.79 14.73
CA PHE A 73 14.24 9.05 16.16
C PHE A 73 15.40 9.96 16.59
N HIS A 74 16.52 9.89 15.87
CA HIS A 74 17.72 10.67 16.10
C HIS A 74 17.99 11.55 14.87
N PRO A 75 17.81 12.87 14.96
CA PRO A 75 18.07 13.78 13.83
C PRO A 75 19.49 13.65 13.24
N ASP A 76 20.45 13.18 14.05
CA ASP A 76 21.82 12.89 13.62
C ASP A 76 21.91 11.84 12.52
N ASP A 77 20.93 10.93 12.40
CA ASP A 77 20.87 9.95 11.30
C ASP A 77 20.79 10.67 9.94
N VAL A 78 20.06 11.79 9.88
CA VAL A 78 19.96 12.62 8.66
C VAL A 78 21.30 13.29 8.41
N THR A 79 21.89 13.93 9.42
CA THR A 79 23.18 14.63 9.30
C THR A 79 24.30 13.69 8.86
N GLN A 80 24.40 12.50 9.46
CA GLN A 80 25.37 11.47 9.06
C GLN A 80 25.16 11.03 7.61
N THR A 81 23.91 10.91 7.15
CA THR A 81 23.61 10.59 5.76
C THR A 81 24.13 11.69 4.82
N GLU A 82 24.01 12.96 5.18
CA GLU A 82 24.52 14.09 4.39
C GLU A 82 26.06 14.10 4.33
N GLU A 83 26.73 13.79 5.44
CA GLU A 83 28.19 13.66 5.50
C GLU A 83 28.68 12.52 4.59
N ILE A 84 28.00 11.37 4.62
CA ILE A 84 28.31 10.24 3.73
C ILE A 84 28.13 10.63 2.26
N LEU A 85 27.01 11.28 1.92
CA LEU A 85 26.77 11.76 0.54
C LEU A 85 27.84 12.75 0.09
N THR A 86 28.24 13.66 0.97
CA THR A 86 29.31 14.62 0.71
C THR A 86 30.64 13.92 0.46
N ALA A 87 30.98 12.90 1.27
CA ALA A 87 32.19 12.10 1.08
C ALA A 87 32.18 11.31 -0.24
N LEU A 88 31.00 10.94 -0.74
CA LEU A 88 30.81 10.33 -2.06
C LEU A 88 30.82 11.34 -3.22
N GLY A 89 31.06 12.63 -2.93
CA GLY A 89 31.07 13.71 -3.91
C GLY A 89 29.68 14.14 -4.38
N LEU A 90 28.63 13.82 -3.63
CA LEU A 90 27.24 14.18 -3.92
C LEU A 90 26.79 15.34 -3.02
N LYS A 91 25.73 16.04 -3.43
CA LYS A 91 25.03 17.02 -2.60
C LYS A 91 23.80 16.37 -1.98
N SER A 92 23.35 16.88 -0.84
CA SER A 92 22.09 16.48 -0.21
C SER A 92 21.07 17.63 -0.24
N LYS A 93 19.78 17.28 -0.30
CA LYS A 93 18.67 18.20 -0.06
C LYS A 93 17.67 17.52 0.88
N ARG A 94 17.42 18.10 2.05
CA ARG A 94 16.44 17.59 3.01
C ARG A 94 15.01 17.82 2.52
N GLY A 95 14.15 16.80 2.60
CA GLY A 95 12.72 16.97 2.47
C GLY A 95 12.20 17.93 3.53
N LYS A 96 11.14 18.67 3.22
CA LYS A 96 10.57 19.66 4.13
C LYS A 96 10.10 19.03 5.44
N PHE A 97 9.60 17.79 5.36
CA PHE A 97 9.00 17.08 6.48
C PHE A 97 9.87 15.90 6.98
N ILE A 98 11.14 15.87 6.62
CA ILE A 98 12.03 14.73 6.90
C ILE A 98 12.18 14.39 8.41
N LEU A 99 12.01 15.38 9.29
CA LEU A 99 12.05 15.24 10.76
C LEU A 99 10.68 15.25 11.43
N ASP A 100 9.59 15.31 10.65
CA ASP A 100 8.24 15.33 11.19
C ASP A 100 7.88 14.03 11.91
N ARG A 101 6.89 14.13 12.80
CA ARG A 101 6.38 12.99 13.56
C ARG A 101 4.88 12.96 13.65
N TYR A 102 4.33 11.77 13.47
CA TYR A 102 2.93 11.44 13.72
C TYR A 102 2.88 10.04 14.35
N GLY A 103 2.99 9.99 15.68
CA GLY A 103 3.23 8.73 16.39
C GLY A 103 4.57 8.11 15.97
N TYR A 104 4.53 6.88 15.45
CA TYR A 104 5.72 6.21 14.91
C TYR A 104 6.02 6.56 13.45
N LEU A 105 5.16 7.32 12.77
CA LEU A 105 5.32 7.73 11.37
C LEU A 105 6.09 9.03 11.24
N ALA A 106 6.81 9.19 10.13
CA ALA A 106 7.57 10.38 9.78
C ALA A 106 6.67 11.54 9.28
N GLY A 107 5.68 11.92 10.07
CA GLY A 107 4.64 12.90 9.71
C GLY A 107 3.36 12.28 9.17
N THR A 108 2.41 13.13 8.79
CA THR A 108 1.13 12.69 8.21
C THR A 108 1.33 12.04 6.84
N ASP A 109 0.28 11.44 6.29
CA ASP A 109 0.35 10.79 4.97
C ASP A 109 0.65 11.85 3.88
N GLU A 110 0.06 13.05 4.02
CA GLU A 110 0.25 14.18 3.12
C GLU A 110 1.66 14.73 3.18
N HIS A 111 2.24 14.89 4.38
CA HIS A 111 3.61 15.37 4.55
C HIS A 111 4.63 14.42 3.89
N ARG A 112 4.49 13.11 4.14
CA ARG A 112 5.37 12.08 3.58
C ARG A 112 5.25 11.98 2.06
N ALA A 113 4.03 12.11 1.52
CA ALA A 113 3.81 12.16 0.07
C ALA A 113 4.34 13.45 -0.56
N ALA A 114 4.20 14.59 0.13
CA ALA A 114 4.62 15.89 -0.36
C ALA A 114 6.13 15.95 -0.63
N ASP A 115 6.97 15.45 0.28
CA ASP A 115 8.42 15.41 0.07
C ASP A 115 8.81 14.60 -1.19
N ILE A 116 8.14 13.47 -1.43
CA ILE A 116 8.36 12.66 -2.63
C ILE A 116 7.93 13.43 -3.89
N ASN A 117 6.71 13.97 -3.89
CA ASN A 117 6.16 14.67 -5.05
C ASN A 117 6.98 15.93 -5.39
N GLU A 118 7.37 16.70 -4.38
CA GLU A 118 8.23 17.88 -4.54
C GLU A 118 9.57 17.49 -5.17
N PHE A 119 10.23 16.44 -4.66
CA PHE A 119 11.51 16.01 -5.19
C PHE A 119 11.42 15.38 -6.57
N TYR A 120 10.31 14.77 -6.96
CA TYR A 120 10.11 14.37 -8.36
C TYR A 120 9.88 15.57 -9.28
N ALA A 121 9.21 16.63 -8.82
CA ALA A 121 9.00 17.85 -9.58
C ALA A 121 10.28 18.72 -9.72
N ASP A 122 11.13 18.75 -8.69
CA ASP A 122 12.32 19.59 -8.61
C ASP A 122 13.44 19.08 -9.54
N LYS A 123 13.75 19.81 -10.61
CA LYS A 123 14.79 19.41 -11.58
C LYS A 123 16.22 19.42 -11.03
N SER A 124 16.46 20.04 -9.88
CA SER A 124 17.78 20.07 -9.23
C SER A 124 18.11 18.81 -8.45
N VAL A 125 17.11 17.94 -8.21
CA VAL A 125 17.27 16.65 -7.51
C VAL A 125 17.44 15.52 -8.52
N ASN A 126 18.47 14.70 -8.35
CA ASN A 126 18.82 13.61 -9.27
C ASN A 126 18.37 12.23 -8.77
N ALA A 127 18.30 12.06 -7.45
CA ALA A 127 17.89 10.82 -6.79
C ALA A 127 17.18 11.10 -5.47
N LEU A 128 16.38 10.15 -5.00
CA LEU A 128 15.74 10.16 -3.69
C LEU A 128 16.32 9.01 -2.85
N LEU A 129 16.69 9.30 -1.60
CA LEU A 129 17.16 8.32 -0.63
C LEU A 129 16.25 8.35 0.60
N SER A 130 15.69 7.18 0.94
CA SER A 130 14.89 7.03 2.16
C SER A 130 15.79 6.85 3.37
N ILE A 131 15.68 7.73 4.37
CA ILE A 131 16.48 7.66 5.61
C ILE A 131 16.16 6.38 6.39
N ARG A 132 14.87 6.01 6.46
CA ARG A 132 14.42 4.86 7.25
C ARG A 132 13.26 4.14 6.57
N GLY A 133 13.20 2.83 6.77
CA GLY A 133 12.00 2.02 6.56
C GLY A 133 11.02 2.11 7.75
N GLY A 134 10.29 1.02 8.00
CA GLY A 134 9.34 0.95 9.12
C GLY A 134 7.99 0.41 8.65
N TRP A 135 6.96 1.25 8.75
CA TRP A 135 5.65 0.97 8.19
C TRP A 135 5.01 2.28 7.76
N GLY A 136 4.16 2.24 6.73
CA GLY A 136 3.33 3.37 6.32
C GLY A 136 3.54 3.83 4.88
N CYS A 137 4.51 3.28 4.14
CA CYS A 137 4.69 3.59 2.72
C CYS A 137 3.46 3.26 1.87
N ASN A 138 2.77 2.16 2.20
CA ASN A 138 1.55 1.75 1.50
C ASN A 138 0.41 2.77 1.63
N ARG A 139 0.35 3.53 2.74
CA ARG A 139 -0.69 4.54 2.99
C ARG A 139 -0.60 5.73 2.05
N ILE A 140 0.62 6.09 1.64
CA ILE A 140 0.86 7.29 0.84
C ILE A 140 0.79 7.04 -0.67
N LEU A 141 0.68 5.78 -1.11
CA LEU A 141 0.62 5.43 -2.54
C LEU A 141 -0.48 6.18 -3.30
N PRO A 142 -1.72 6.33 -2.78
CA PRO A 142 -2.76 7.09 -3.46
C PRO A 142 -2.48 8.59 -3.59
N LEU A 143 -1.53 9.11 -2.81
CA LEU A 143 -1.18 10.54 -2.75
C LEU A 143 0.00 10.89 -3.66
N LEU A 144 0.64 9.91 -4.31
CA LEU A 144 1.76 10.15 -5.20
C LEU A 144 1.30 10.63 -6.58
N ASP A 145 1.96 11.66 -7.09
CA ASP A 145 1.79 12.14 -8.47
C ASP A 145 2.59 11.27 -9.43
N TYR A 146 2.01 10.13 -9.81
CA TYR A 146 2.63 9.18 -10.72
C TYR A 146 2.91 9.75 -12.13
N ASP A 147 2.15 10.76 -12.58
CA ASP A 147 2.40 11.41 -13.87
C ASP A 147 3.67 12.25 -13.83
N THR A 148 3.87 13.01 -12.74
CA THR A 148 5.12 13.74 -12.52
C THR A 148 6.29 12.81 -12.30
N ILE A 149 6.13 11.71 -11.56
CA ILE A 149 7.17 10.67 -11.41
C ILE A 149 7.58 10.10 -12.78
N LYS A 150 6.59 9.78 -13.63
CA LYS A 150 6.84 9.22 -14.97
C LYS A 150 7.55 10.21 -15.90
N ARG A 151 7.20 11.50 -15.83
CA ARG A 151 7.85 12.56 -16.63
C ARG A 151 9.25 12.90 -16.14
N ASN A 152 9.55 12.62 -14.87
CA ASN A 152 10.81 12.96 -14.21
C ASN A 152 11.45 11.70 -13.61
N PRO A 153 11.85 10.70 -14.41
CA PRO A 153 12.42 9.47 -13.87
C PRO A 153 13.70 9.79 -13.09
N LYS A 154 13.73 9.40 -11.82
CA LYS A 154 14.85 9.55 -10.89
C LYS A 154 15.08 8.26 -10.15
N ILE A 155 16.32 8.05 -9.71
CA ILE A 155 16.66 6.96 -8.81
C ILE A 155 15.88 7.16 -7.51
N ILE A 156 15.20 6.12 -7.03
CA ILE A 156 14.66 6.07 -5.66
C ILE A 156 15.29 4.87 -4.95
N MET A 157 15.88 5.11 -3.79
CA MET A 157 16.66 4.11 -3.07
C MET A 157 16.12 3.86 -1.65
N GLY A 158 16.03 2.59 -1.31
CA GLY A 158 15.66 2.08 0.01
C GLY A 158 15.33 0.59 -0.04
N TYR A 159 14.97 0.03 1.11
CA TYR A 159 14.57 -1.37 1.26
C TYR A 159 13.56 -1.52 2.40
N SER A 160 13.11 -2.75 2.70
CA SER A 160 12.06 -3.02 3.72
C SER A 160 10.72 -2.39 3.32
N ASP A 161 10.06 -1.61 4.18
CA ASP A 161 8.76 -0.98 3.84
C ASP A 161 8.81 -0.09 2.59
N ILE A 162 9.99 0.44 2.25
CA ILE A 162 10.23 1.20 1.02
C ILE A 162 9.93 0.37 -0.23
N THR A 163 9.98 -0.97 -0.15
CA THR A 163 9.55 -1.87 -1.23
C THR A 163 8.14 -1.57 -1.72
N SER A 164 7.23 -1.13 -0.83
CA SER A 164 5.88 -0.70 -1.23
C SER A 164 5.93 0.46 -2.24
N LEU A 165 6.81 1.44 -2.03
CA LEU A 165 7.03 2.55 -2.96
C LEU A 165 7.70 2.10 -4.24
N LEU A 166 8.79 1.32 -4.13
CA LEU A 166 9.56 0.87 -5.29
C LEU A 166 8.68 0.09 -6.27
N VAL A 167 7.90 -0.87 -5.75
CA VAL A 167 7.00 -1.70 -6.55
C VAL A 167 5.85 -0.87 -7.11
N ALA A 168 5.25 0.03 -6.33
CA ALA A 168 4.15 0.87 -6.81
C ALA A 168 4.61 1.83 -7.90
N ILE A 169 5.76 2.49 -7.73
CA ILE A 169 6.35 3.38 -8.74
C ILE A 169 6.63 2.59 -10.01
N TYR A 170 7.32 1.46 -9.94
CA TYR A 170 7.54 0.60 -11.11
C TYR A 170 6.20 0.19 -11.78
N ALA A 171 5.27 -0.33 -11.00
CA ALA A 171 3.97 -0.79 -11.49
C ALA A 171 3.13 0.33 -12.12
N LYS A 172 3.28 1.59 -11.69
CA LYS A 172 2.51 2.76 -12.19
C LYS A 172 3.23 3.58 -13.26
N THR A 173 4.56 3.64 -13.25
CA THR A 173 5.32 4.49 -14.19
C THR A 173 6.27 3.72 -15.12
N GLY A 174 6.73 2.52 -14.72
CA GLY A 174 7.76 1.75 -15.41
C GLY A 174 9.19 2.18 -15.04
N VAL A 175 9.34 3.15 -14.14
CA VAL A 175 10.65 3.58 -13.61
C VAL A 175 11.23 2.49 -12.72
N ILE A 176 12.51 2.17 -12.94
CA ILE A 176 13.31 1.24 -12.13
C ILE A 176 14.50 1.93 -11.48
#